data_AF-A0A3D2VTK7-F1
#
_entry.id   AF-A0A3D2VTK7-F1
#
_cell.length_a   1.000
_cell.length_b   1.000
_cell.length_c   1.000
_cell.angle_alpha   90.00
_cell.angle_beta   90.00
_cell.angle_gamma   90.00
#
_symmetry.space_group_name_H-M   'P 1'
#
loop_
_entity.id
_entity.type
_entity.pdbx_description
1 polymer ?
#
loop_
_entity_poly.entity_id
_entity_poly.type
_entity_poly.pdbx_seq_one_letter_code
_entity_poly.pdbx_strand_id
1 'polypeptide(L)'
;MVRLQQFYRETVAPKLREQFSYRNVMEVPRITKVTLNMGVGEAVADKKIMENAVGNLTQIAGQKPIVTLSRKSIAGFKILSLIHI
;
A
#
# COMPACT_ATOMS: atom_id res chain seq x y z
N MET A 1 2.25 -10.93 21.36
CA MET A 1 1.19 -10.60 20.38
C MET A 1 1.39 -9.17 19.89
N VAL A 2 1.03 -8.83 18.66
CA VAL A 2 1.24 -7.48 18.10
C VAL A 2 0.20 -6.51 18.69
N ARG A 3 0.64 -5.35 19.22
CA ARG A 3 -0.19 -4.37 19.94
C ARG A 3 -1.52 -4.04 19.24
N LEU A 4 -1.47 -3.76 17.94
CA LEU A 4 -2.66 -3.40 17.16
C LEU A 4 -3.62 -4.57 16.94
N GLN A 5 -3.09 -5.80 16.81
CA GLN A 5 -3.91 -6.99 16.66
C GLN A 5 -4.70 -7.29 17.94
N GLN A 6 -4.06 -7.11 19.10
CA GLN A 6 -4.70 -7.27 20.40
C GLN A 6 -5.78 -6.21 20.60
N PHE A 7 -5.45 -4.94 20.36
CA PHE A 7 -6.42 -3.84 20.44
C PHE A 7 -7.63 -4.05 19.53
N TYR A 8 -7.42 -4.56 18.31
CA TYR A 8 -8.51 -4.88 17.40
C TYR A 8 -9.44 -5.96 17.96
N ARG A 9 -8.89 -7.05 18.51
CA ARG A 9 -9.66 -8.18 19.04
C ARG A 9 -10.42 -7.84 20.32
N GLU A 10 -9.79 -7.13 21.24
CA GLU A 10 -10.32 -6.87 22.58
C GLU A 10 -11.23 -5.64 22.61
N THR A 11 -10.95 -4.62 21.80
CA THR A 11 -11.65 -3.32 21.89
C THR A 11 -12.47 -3.01 20.66
N VAL A 12 -11.89 -3.14 19.46
CA VAL A 12 -12.55 -2.66 18.23
C VAL A 12 -13.66 -3.61 17.78
N ALA A 13 -13.39 -4.92 17.75
CA ALA A 13 -14.36 -5.90 17.27
C ALA A 13 -15.65 -5.97 18.11
N PRO A 14 -15.61 -5.95 19.46
CA PRO A 14 -16.82 -5.90 20.28
C PRO A 14 -17.62 -4.62 20.06
N LYS A 15 -16.96 -3.46 20.00
CA LYS A 15 -17.61 -2.16 19.75
C LYS A 15 -18.31 -2.11 18.40
N LEU A 16 -17.67 -2.62 17.34
CA LEU A 16 -18.29 -2.72 16.02
C LEU A 16 -19.48 -3.67 16.00
N ARG A 17 -19.39 -4.79 16.73
CA ARG A 17 -20.52 -5.74 16.85
C ARG A 17 -21.71 -5.11 17.55
N GLU A 18 -21.50 -4.34 18.61
CA GLU A 18 -22.57 -3.64 19.32
C GLU A 18 -23.17 -2.52 18.47
N GLN A 19 -22.33 -1.68 17.86
CA GLN A 19 -22.76 -0.54 17.06
C GLN A 19 -23.58 -0.94 15.82
N PHE A 20 -23.16 -2.00 15.14
CA PHE A 20 -23.80 -2.46 13.89
C PHE A 20 -24.67 -3.70 14.07
N SER A 21 -24.80 -4.22 15.30
CA SER A 21 -25.63 -5.37 15.66
C SER A 21 -25.41 -6.60 14.76
N TYR A 22 -24.14 -6.90 14.44
CA TYR A 22 -23.77 -8.07 13.64
C TYR A 22 -24.20 -9.37 14.34
N ARG A 23 -24.80 -10.30 13.59
CA ARG A 23 -25.30 -11.58 14.12
C ARG A 23 -24.16 -12.60 14.26
N ASN A 24 -23.18 -12.51 13.36
CA ASN A 24 -22.05 -13.42 13.33
C ASN A 24 -20.74 -12.68 13.61
N VAL A 25 -19.88 -13.25 14.45
CA VAL A 25 -18.54 -12.70 14.78
C VAL A 25 -17.65 -12.58 13.54
N MET A 26 -17.90 -13.41 12.52
CA MET A 26 -17.15 -13.37 11.26
C MET A 26 -17.57 -12.23 10.33
N GLU A 27 -18.69 -11.54 10.58
CA GLU A 27 -19.13 -10.37 9.81
C GLU A 27 -18.35 -9.10 10.18
N VAL A 28 -17.68 -9.10 11.33
CA VAL A 28 -16.92 -7.92 11.79
C VAL A 28 -15.79 -7.60 10.80
N PRO A 29 -15.75 -6.38 10.23
CA PRO A 29 -14.79 -6.01 9.18
C PRO A 29 -13.33 -6.10 9.63
N ARG A 30 -12.49 -6.76 8.82
CA ARG A 30 -11.05 -6.95 9.11
C ARG A 30 -10.18 -6.20 8.11
N ILE A 31 -9.01 -5.76 8.55
CA ILE A 31 -7.97 -5.24 7.66
C ILE A 31 -7.32 -6.42 6.92
N THR A 32 -7.45 -6.46 5.59
CA THR A 32 -6.92 -7.55 4.75
C THR A 32 -5.51 -7.26 4.27
N LYS A 33 -5.24 -6.05 3.78
CA LYS A 33 -3.92 -5.59 3.35
C LYS A 33 -3.83 -4.08 3.38
N VAL A 34 -2.60 -3.57 3.53
CA VAL A 34 -2.26 -2.16 3.33
C VAL A 34 -1.26 -2.10 2.19
N THR A 35 -1.59 -1.38 1.12
CA THR A 35 -0.71 -1.21 -0.05
C THR A 35 -0.10 0.18 -0.03
N LEU A 36 1.22 0.24 0.01
CA LEU A 36 1.97 1.50 -0.12
C LEU A 36 2.33 1.70 -1.59
N ASN A 37 2.03 2.88 -2.11
CA ASN A 37 2.34 3.27 -3.49
C ASN A 37 3.06 4.61 -3.45
N MET A 38 4.11 4.74 -4.23
CA MET A 38 4.77 6.01 -4.49
C MET A 38 4.92 6.16 -6.00
N GLY A 39 4.31 7.21 -6.55
CA GLY A 39 4.47 7.55 -7.96
C GLY A 39 5.74 8.37 -8.16
N VAL A 40 6.67 7.87 -8.96
CA VAL A 40 7.94 8.55 -9.23
C VAL A 40 8.01 8.93 -10.71
N GLY A 41 7.24 9.94 -11.09
CA GLY A 41 7.16 10.39 -12.49
C GLY A 41 8.48 10.93 -13.07
N GLU A 42 9.37 11.42 -12.21
CA GLU A 42 10.70 11.93 -12.60
C GLU A 42 11.72 10.81 -12.84
N ALA A 43 11.41 9.57 -12.45
CA ALA A 43 12.29 8.41 -12.66
C ALA A 43 12.52 8.07 -14.14
N VAL A 44 11.68 8.59 -15.04
CA VAL A 44 11.88 8.45 -16.49
C VAL A 44 13.18 9.14 -16.93
N ALA A 45 13.55 10.25 -16.27
CA ALA A 45 14.74 11.02 -16.61
C ALA A 45 16.00 10.54 -15.87
N ASP A 46 15.87 10.10 -14.61
CA ASP A 46 17.01 9.64 -13.80
C ASP A 46 16.71 8.34 -13.05
N LYS A 47 17.46 7.29 -13.40
CA LYS A 47 17.38 5.97 -12.76
C LYS A 47 17.77 6.00 -11.28
N LYS A 48 18.64 6.92 -10.85
CA LYS A 48 19.06 7.03 -9.45
C LYS A 48 17.91 7.45 -8.53
N ILE A 49 16.98 8.27 -9.04
CA ILE A 49 15.79 8.67 -8.28
C ILE A 49 14.92 7.45 -7.99
N MET A 50 14.78 6.54 -8.96
CA MET A 50 14.06 5.27 -8.77
C MET A 50 14.73 4.38 -7.72
N GLU A 51 16.06 4.26 -7.77
CA GLU A 51 16.82 3.47 -6.79
C GLU A 51 16.68 4.04 -5.36
N ASN A 52 16.78 5.35 -5.22
CA ASN A 52 16.57 6.05 -3.94
C ASN A 52 15.13 5.85 -3.43
N ALA A 53 14.14 5.97 -4.31
CA ALA A 53 12.74 5.74 -4.02
C ALA A 53 12.49 4.31 -3.50
N VAL A 54 13.07 3.31 -4.16
CA VAL A 54 13.02 1.91 -3.74
C VAL A 54 13.70 1.72 -2.39
N GLY A 55 14.86 2.35 -2.17
CA GLY A 55 15.59 2.32 -0.90
C GLY A 55 14.75 2.88 0.27
N ASN A 56 14.17 4.05 0.08
CA ASN A 56 13.33 4.70 1.10
C ASN A 56 12.09 3.87 1.43
N LEU A 57 11.37 3.37 0.41
CA LEU A 57 10.21 2.49 0.65
C LEU A 57 10.60 1.19 1.33
N THR A 58 11.76 0.63 1.01
CA THR A 58 12.26 -0.59 1.67
C THR A 58 12.52 -0.33 3.15
N GLN A 59 13.11 0.82 3.49
CA GLN A 59 13.36 1.20 4.89
C GLN A 59 12.06 1.44 5.66
N ILE A 60 11.05 2.07 5.04
CA ILE A 60 9.76 2.34 5.67
C ILE A 60 8.94 1.07 5.85
N ALA A 61 8.80 0.27 4.79
CA ALA A 61 7.93 -0.90 4.78
C ALA A 61 8.60 -2.17 5.33
N GLY A 62 9.93 -2.19 5.43
CA GLY A 62 10.70 -3.40 5.76
C GLY A 62 10.64 -4.49 4.68
N GLN A 63 10.13 -4.17 3.49
CA GLN A 63 9.94 -5.10 2.38
C GLN A 63 10.41 -4.45 1.07
N LYS A 64 11.04 -5.23 0.20
CA LYS A 64 11.44 -4.76 -1.14
C LYS A 64 10.19 -4.42 -1.96
N PRO A 65 10.02 -3.16 -2.40
CA PRO A 65 8.88 -2.76 -3.22
C PRO A 65 8.98 -3.32 -4.64
N ILE A 66 7.82 -3.47 -5.28
CA ILE A 66 7.72 -3.86 -6.69
C ILE A 66 7.72 -2.59 -7.52
N VAL A 67 8.66 -2.47 -8.46
CA VAL A 67 8.69 -1.35 -9.41
C VAL A 67 7.62 -1.58 -10.47
N THR A 68 6.69 -0.64 -10.60
CA THR A 68 5.56 -0.76 -11.52
C THR A 68 5.89 -0.21 -12.91
N LEU A 69 5.27 -0.80 -13.93
CA LEU A 69 5.44 -0.39 -15.32
C LEU A 69 4.22 0.40 -15.79
N SER A 70 4.46 1.40 -16.64
CA SER A 70 3.39 2.10 -17.34
C SER A 70 2.65 1.16 -18.29
N ARG A 71 1.32 1.12 -18.16
CA ARG A 71 0.45 0.31 -19.02
C ARG A 71 0.20 0.93 -20.40
N LYS A 72 0.27 2.27 -20.51
CA LYS A 72 -0.08 3.01 -21.74
C LYS A 72 0.88 4.18 -21.95
N SER A 73 1.20 4.46 -23.20
CA SER A 73 1.97 5.65 -23.57
C SER A 73 1.10 6.90 -23.46
N ILE A 74 1.61 7.95 -22.82
CA ILE A 74 0.94 9.25 -22.70
C ILE A 74 1.95 10.34 -23.03
N ALA A 75 1.79 10.96 -24.21
CA ALA A 75 2.72 11.95 -24.74
C ALA A 75 2.83 13.21 -23.87
N GLY A 76 1.72 13.65 -23.25
CA GLY A 76 1.71 14.83 -22.35
C GLY A 76 2.63 14.69 -21.13
N PHE A 77 2.86 13.47 -20.66
CA PHE A 77 3.79 13.18 -19.56
C PHE A 77 5.14 12.64 -20.04
N LYS A 78 5.36 12.56 -21.36
CA LYS A 78 6.55 11.93 -21.97
C LYS A 78 6.78 10.48 -21.50
N ILE A 79 5.70 9.75 -21.17
CA ILE A 79 5.76 8.36 -20.71
C ILE A 79 5.41 7.44 -21.87
N LEU A 80 6.24 6.42 -22.10
CA LEU A 80 5.97 5.32 -23.03
C LEU A 80 5.48 4.08 -22.26
N SER A 81 4.78 3.19 -22.94
CA SER A 81 4.42 1.87 -22.42
C SER A 81 5.68 1.09 -22.01
N LEU A 82 5.63 0.37 -20.89
CA LEU A 82 6.73 -0.42 -20.32
C LEU A 82 7.89 0.39 -19.71
N ILE A 83 7.67 1.67 -19.37
CA ILE A 83 8.62 2.44 -18.54
C ILE A 83 8.32 2.25 -17.05
N HIS A 84 9.37 2.12 -16.23
CA HIS A 84 9.27 2.04 -14.76
C HIS A 84 8.89 3.40 -14.16
N ILE A 85 7.82 3.43 -13.35
CA ILE A 85 7.29 4.60 -12.63
C ILE A 85 6.76 4.24 -11.25
#